data_AF-A0A9Q8Z6R4-F1
#
_entry.id   AF-A0A9Q8Z6R4-F1
#
_cell.length_a   1.000
_cell.length_b   1.000
_cell.length_c   1.000
_cell.angle_alpha   90.00
_cell.angle_beta   90.00
_cell.angle_gamma   90.00
#
_symmetry.space_group_name_H-M   'P 1'
#
loop_
_entity.id
_entity.type
_entity.pdbx_description
1 polymer ?
#
loop_
_entity_poly.entity_id
_entity_poly.type
_entity_poly.pdbx_seq_one_letter_code
_entity_poly.pdbx_strand_id
1 'polypeptide(L)'
;MAHVRFSPSETRLATAALMAVATLAPLAYYLSQSQTQEKTPHVQTFYAFIKSYSTLRPQALTTHATRDFTHSSLPSDLDLPPLPIRAFRDNMEAMFDDFSSFEVKPEDDGYGAPAVHFSRDTNTVVAHCRMGGQIDGQSDGGRRLLECGITEWWTEAVLFVKMSKDGRRVEGVREFMHSKKAEELQRRLDTALDE
;
A
#
# COMPACT_ATOMS: atom_id res chain seq x y z
N MET A 1 8.14 -63.04 4.24
CA MET A 1 8.55 -61.63 4.09
C MET A 1 9.40 -61.52 2.85
N ALA A 2 8.96 -60.80 1.82
CA ALA A 2 9.73 -60.64 0.58
C ALA A 2 10.82 -59.57 0.78
N HIS A 3 12.08 -59.96 0.65
CA HIS A 3 13.21 -59.03 0.63
C HIS A 3 13.24 -58.32 -0.73
N VAL A 4 12.84 -57.05 -0.76
CA VAL A 4 13.01 -56.20 -1.93
C VAL A 4 14.52 -55.96 -2.13
N ARG A 5 15.08 -56.46 -3.24
CA ARG A 5 16.48 -56.24 -3.63
C ARG A 5 16.51 -55.27 -4.80
N PHE A 6 17.06 -54.08 -4.58
CA PHE A 6 17.28 -53.10 -5.64
C PHE A 6 18.65 -53.32 -6.28
N SER A 7 18.72 -53.20 -7.60
CA SER A 7 19.96 -53.19 -8.36
C SER A 7 20.73 -51.87 -8.13
N PRO A 8 22.07 -51.87 -8.26
CA PRO A 8 22.87 -50.65 -8.13
C PRO A 8 22.45 -49.52 -9.09
N SER A 9 21.94 -49.88 -10.28
CA SER A 9 21.37 -48.93 -11.24
C SER A 9 20.09 -48.28 -10.75
N GLU A 10 19.18 -49.05 -10.13
CA GLU A 10 17.95 -48.51 -9.54
C GLU A 10 18.27 -47.60 -8.35
N THR A 11 19.24 -47.97 -7.52
CA THR A 11 19.69 -47.12 -6.41
C THR A 11 20.28 -45.80 -6.91
N ARG A 12 21.10 -45.82 -7.97
CA ARG A 12 21.66 -44.61 -8.57
C ARG A 12 20.58 -43.71 -9.18
N LEU A 13 19.61 -44.31 -9.87
CA LEU A 13 18.52 -43.57 -10.50
C LEU A 13 17.57 -42.96 -9.44
N ALA A 14 17.26 -43.71 -8.39
CA ALA A 14 16.48 -43.21 -7.25
C ALA A 14 17.23 -42.09 -6.51
N THR A 15 18.54 -42.24 -6.29
CA THR A 15 19.35 -41.20 -5.64
C THR A 15 19.43 -39.93 -6.50
N ALA A 16 19.62 -40.06 -7.81
CA ALA A 16 19.62 -38.93 -8.74
C ALA A 16 18.27 -38.21 -8.78
N ALA A 17 17.16 -38.96 -8.80
CA ALA A 17 15.81 -38.39 -8.76
C ALA A 17 15.54 -37.65 -7.44
N LEU A 18 15.97 -38.21 -6.31
CA LEU A 18 15.76 -37.61 -4.99
C LEU A 18 16.60 -36.34 -4.82
N MET A 19 17.84 -36.34 -5.33
CA MET A 19 18.69 -35.13 -5.40
C MET A 19 18.09 -34.07 -6.33
N ALA A 20 17.52 -34.46 -7.46
CA ALA A 20 16.85 -33.53 -8.37
C ALA A 20 15.60 -32.91 -7.72
N VAL A 21 14.78 -33.68 -7.00
CA VAL A 21 13.62 -33.15 -6.28
C VAL A 21 14.05 -32.26 -5.11
N ALA A 22 15.06 -32.67 -4.34
CA ALA A 22 15.56 -31.89 -3.20
C ALA A 22 16.17 -30.53 -3.63
N THR A 23 16.70 -30.43 -4.84
CA THR A 23 17.23 -29.18 -5.40
C THR A 23 16.17 -28.34 -6.12
N LEU A 24 15.29 -28.96 -6.89
CA LEU A 24 14.29 -28.25 -7.69
C LEU A 24 13.04 -27.85 -6.90
N ALA A 25 12.62 -28.62 -5.89
CA ALA A 25 11.40 -28.31 -5.14
C ALA A 25 11.50 -27.00 -4.33
N PRO A 26 12.60 -26.69 -3.61
CA PRO A 26 12.75 -25.39 -2.95
C PRO A 26 12.83 -24.24 -3.95
N LEU A 27 13.51 -24.45 -5.09
CA LEU A 27 13.65 -23.43 -6.14
C LEU A 27 12.29 -23.12 -6.79
N ALA A 28 11.52 -24.16 -7.13
CA ALA A 28 10.17 -24.01 -7.68
C ALA A 28 9.20 -23.38 -6.67
N TYR A 29 9.29 -23.77 -5.40
CA TYR A 29 8.50 -23.16 -4.33
C TYR A 29 8.80 -21.67 -4.21
N TYR A 30 10.09 -21.28 -4.16
CA TYR A 30 10.49 -19.89 -4.04
C TYR A 30 10.08 -19.06 -5.27
N LEU A 31 10.34 -19.55 -6.49
CA LEU A 31 10.00 -18.85 -7.73
C LEU A 31 8.49 -18.73 -7.94
N SER A 32 7.72 -19.75 -7.57
CA SER A 32 6.25 -19.72 -7.72
C SER A 32 5.59 -18.73 -6.76
N GLN A 33 6.10 -18.55 -5.54
CA GLN A 33 5.50 -17.62 -4.58
C GLN A 33 5.64 -16.17 -4.99
N SER A 34 6.81 -15.76 -5.51
CA SER A 34 7.08 -14.38 -5.91
C SER A 34 6.25 -13.93 -7.11
N GLN A 35 6.09 -14.78 -8.15
CA GLN A 35 5.28 -14.42 -9.33
C GLN A 35 3.76 -14.40 -9.08
N THR A 36 3.28 -15.01 -7.99
CA THR A 36 1.83 -15.24 -7.81
C THR A 36 1.11 -14.08 -7.10
N GLN A 37 1.80 -13.28 -6.28
CA GLN A 37 1.12 -12.27 -5.46
C GLN A 37 0.52 -11.10 -6.26
N GLU A 38 1.24 -10.58 -7.26
CA GLU A 38 0.80 -9.44 -8.08
C GLU A 38 -0.52 -9.67 -8.81
N LYS A 39 -0.82 -10.94 -9.14
CA LYS A 39 -2.03 -11.32 -9.88
C LYS A 39 -3.23 -11.63 -8.98
N THR A 40 -3.08 -11.51 -7.67
CA THR A 40 -4.20 -11.76 -6.76
C THR A 40 -5.25 -10.64 -6.86
N PRO A 41 -6.55 -10.95 -6.67
CA PRO A 41 -7.58 -9.92 -6.60
C PRO A 41 -7.29 -8.84 -5.55
N HIS A 42 -6.62 -9.23 -4.45
CA HIS A 42 -6.24 -8.37 -3.35
C HIS A 42 -5.30 -7.25 -3.81
N VAL A 43 -4.20 -7.63 -4.48
CA VAL A 43 -3.20 -6.67 -4.97
C VAL A 43 -3.79 -5.82 -6.11
N GLN A 44 -4.62 -6.40 -6.99
CA GLN A 44 -5.31 -5.64 -8.04
C GLN A 44 -6.27 -4.59 -7.48
N THR A 45 -7.09 -4.95 -6.49
CA THR A 45 -7.99 -4.01 -5.83
C THR A 45 -7.22 -2.96 -5.05
N PHE A 46 -6.10 -3.32 -4.41
CA PHE A 46 -5.20 -2.35 -3.79
C PHE A 46 -4.67 -1.34 -4.80
N TYR A 47 -4.18 -1.79 -5.96
CA TYR A 47 -3.73 -0.89 -7.02
C TYR A 47 -4.84 0.01 -7.54
N ALA A 48 -6.06 -0.52 -7.71
CA ALA A 48 -7.22 0.30 -8.09
C ALA A 48 -7.56 1.34 -7.01
N PHE A 49 -7.45 0.97 -5.73
CA PHE A 49 -7.65 1.86 -4.60
C PHE A 49 -6.62 2.99 -4.58
N ILE A 50 -5.32 2.71 -4.59
CA ILE A 50 -4.29 3.78 -4.56
C ILE A 50 -4.32 4.64 -5.83
N LYS A 51 -4.65 4.06 -6.99
CA LYS A 51 -4.81 4.82 -8.24
C LYS A 51 -5.98 5.79 -8.17
N SER A 52 -7.02 5.50 -7.38
CA SER A 52 -8.17 6.39 -7.27
C SER A 52 -7.85 7.74 -6.60
N TYR A 53 -6.74 7.86 -5.85
CA TYR A 53 -6.24 9.14 -5.36
C TYR A 53 -5.97 10.13 -6.49
N SER A 54 -5.50 9.65 -7.64
CA SER A 54 -5.21 10.52 -8.80
C SER A 54 -6.44 11.05 -9.52
N THR A 55 -7.63 10.67 -9.07
CA THR A 55 -8.88 11.23 -9.61
C THR A 55 -9.29 12.50 -8.89
N LEU A 56 -8.70 12.81 -7.73
CA LEU A 56 -9.10 13.91 -6.84
C LEU A 56 -10.60 13.87 -6.51
N ARG A 57 -11.20 12.66 -6.50
CA ARG A 57 -12.62 12.45 -6.20
C ARG A 57 -12.77 11.57 -4.96
N PRO A 58 -13.25 12.10 -3.83
CA PRO A 58 -13.41 11.32 -2.59
C PRO A 58 -14.30 10.09 -2.77
N GLN A 59 -15.28 10.15 -3.68
CA GLN A 59 -16.16 9.02 -4.00
C GLN A 59 -15.38 7.86 -4.63
N ALA A 60 -14.37 8.14 -5.45
CA ALA A 60 -13.57 7.12 -6.12
C ALA A 60 -12.81 6.24 -5.09
N LEU A 61 -12.25 6.87 -4.05
CA LEU A 61 -11.54 6.20 -2.95
C LEU A 61 -12.39 5.16 -2.20
N THR A 62 -13.71 5.38 -2.16
CA THR A 62 -14.62 4.53 -1.41
C THR A 62 -15.41 3.54 -2.27
N THR A 63 -15.19 3.53 -3.58
CA THR A 63 -15.89 2.63 -4.53
C THR A 63 -15.72 1.16 -4.16
N HIS A 64 -14.51 0.78 -3.73
CA HIS A 64 -14.19 -0.58 -3.30
C HIS A 64 -14.22 -0.76 -1.78
N ALA A 65 -14.58 0.27 -1.01
CA ALA A 65 -14.64 0.16 0.44
C ALA A 65 -15.85 -0.70 0.89
N THR A 66 -15.69 -1.40 2.01
CA THR A 66 -16.83 -2.02 2.71
C THR A 66 -17.67 -0.96 3.44
N ARG A 67 -18.86 -1.34 3.90
CA ARG A 67 -19.74 -0.43 4.65
C ARG A 67 -19.10 -0.01 5.97
N ASP A 68 -18.36 -0.90 6.62
CA ASP A 68 -17.77 -0.71 7.94
C ASP A 68 -16.31 -0.25 7.84
N PHE A 69 -15.95 0.39 6.73
CA PHE A 69 -14.60 0.89 6.48
C PHE A 69 -14.16 1.90 7.53
N THR A 70 -12.90 1.75 7.95
CA THR A 70 -12.20 2.70 8.81
C THR A 70 -10.81 3.01 8.28
N HIS A 71 -10.43 4.29 8.28
CA HIS A 71 -9.05 4.75 8.12
C HIS A 71 -8.49 5.14 9.49
N SER A 72 -7.23 4.83 9.77
CA SER A 72 -6.56 5.28 10.99
C SER A 72 -5.10 5.63 10.72
N SER A 73 -4.64 6.70 11.33
CA SER A 73 -3.25 7.16 11.19
C SER A 73 -2.36 6.61 12.31
N LEU A 74 -1.10 6.37 11.97
CA LEU A 74 0.00 5.98 12.84
C LEU A 74 1.19 6.94 12.59
N PRO A 75 2.10 7.13 13.55
CA PRO A 75 2.13 6.53 14.89
C PRO A 75 0.98 7.01 15.80
N SER A 76 0.68 6.25 16.86
CA SER A 76 -0.37 6.58 17.82
C SER A 76 -0.21 7.94 18.49
N ASP A 77 1.04 8.43 18.56
CA ASP A 77 1.39 9.69 19.20
C ASP A 77 0.84 10.91 18.45
N LEU A 78 0.36 10.74 17.21
CA LEU A 78 -0.37 11.77 16.47
C LEU A 78 -1.77 12.04 17.05
N ASP A 79 -2.30 11.14 17.89
CA ASP A 79 -3.62 11.21 18.54
C ASP A 79 -4.78 11.54 17.58
N LEU A 80 -4.68 11.08 16.34
CA LEU A 80 -5.71 11.27 15.32
C LEU A 80 -6.79 10.20 15.46
N PRO A 81 -8.08 10.58 15.55
CA PRO A 81 -9.16 9.61 15.68
C PRO A 81 -9.30 8.77 14.40
N PRO A 82 -9.66 7.48 14.51
CA PRO A 82 -10.03 6.70 13.34
C PRO A 82 -11.21 7.34 12.59
N LEU A 83 -11.07 7.45 11.28
CA LEU A 83 -12.06 8.05 10.40
C LEU A 83 -12.98 6.96 9.82
N PRO A 84 -14.27 6.91 10.18
CA PRO A 84 -15.23 6.08 9.46
C PRO A 84 -15.41 6.61 8.03
N ILE A 85 -15.92 5.77 7.12
CA ILE A 85 -16.01 6.05 5.67
C ILE A 85 -16.52 7.45 5.28
N ARG A 86 -17.48 8.03 6.02
CA ARG A 86 -17.99 9.38 5.74
C ARG A 86 -16.96 10.45 6.12
N ALA A 87 -16.47 10.42 7.35
CA ALA A 87 -15.44 11.33 7.82
C ALA A 87 -14.15 11.22 6.99
N PHE A 88 -13.79 10.01 6.55
CA PHE A 88 -12.67 9.81 5.64
C PHE A 88 -12.89 10.52 4.31
N ARG A 89 -14.09 10.43 3.72
CA ARG A 89 -14.40 11.14 2.46
C ARG A 89 -14.35 12.65 2.63
N ASP A 90 -14.96 13.17 3.70
CA ASP A 90 -14.98 14.61 3.98
C ASP A 90 -13.55 15.14 4.18
N ASN A 91 -12.70 14.38 4.89
CA ASN A 91 -11.28 14.70 5.06
C ASN A 91 -10.50 14.68 3.73
N MET A 92 -10.77 13.69 2.86
CA MET A 92 -10.14 13.63 1.54
C MET A 92 -10.64 14.72 0.59
N GLU A 93 -11.88 15.17 0.73
CA GLU A 93 -12.43 16.31 -0.02
C GLU A 93 -11.66 17.58 0.31
N ALA A 94 -11.55 17.90 1.60
CA ALA A 94 -10.77 19.03 2.07
C ALA A 94 -9.30 18.97 1.63
N MET A 95 -8.69 17.78 1.70
CA MET A 95 -7.31 17.60 1.23
C MET A 95 -7.19 17.79 -0.29
N PHE A 96 -8.10 17.23 -1.09
CA PHE A 96 -8.00 17.31 -2.55
C PHE A 96 -8.24 18.71 -3.11
N ASP A 97 -8.97 19.57 -2.40
CA ASP A 97 -9.15 20.97 -2.80
C ASP A 97 -7.82 21.74 -2.87
N ASP A 98 -6.78 21.32 -2.15
CA ASP A 98 -5.46 21.96 -2.17
C ASP A 98 -4.55 21.50 -3.31
N PHE A 99 -4.96 20.50 -4.10
CA PHE A 99 -4.11 19.86 -5.11
C PHE A 99 -4.71 19.90 -6.51
N SER A 100 -3.90 20.31 -7.48
CA SER A 100 -4.22 20.20 -8.92
C SER A 100 -3.91 18.81 -9.46
N SER A 101 -3.03 18.09 -8.76
CA SER A 101 -2.75 16.67 -8.97
C SER A 101 -2.31 16.04 -7.66
N PHE A 102 -2.71 14.79 -7.43
CA PHE A 102 -2.26 14.02 -6.28
C PHE A 102 -2.10 12.57 -6.70
N GLU A 103 -1.11 11.86 -6.20
CA GLU A 103 -0.92 10.46 -6.49
C GLU A 103 -0.34 9.71 -5.30
N VAL A 104 -0.59 8.40 -5.29
CA VAL A 104 -0.05 7.44 -4.35
C VAL A 104 0.59 6.35 -5.17
N LYS A 105 1.91 6.20 -5.05
CA LYS A 105 2.70 5.23 -5.81
C LYS A 105 3.54 4.39 -4.87
N PRO A 106 3.58 3.07 -5.02
CA PRO A 106 4.55 2.26 -4.30
C PRO A 106 5.96 2.66 -4.70
N GLU A 107 6.84 2.75 -3.71
CA GLU A 107 8.28 2.92 -3.92
C GLU A 107 8.92 1.61 -4.40
N ASP A 108 10.18 1.67 -4.82
CA ASP A 108 10.98 0.47 -5.16
C ASP A 108 11.34 -0.31 -3.88
N ASP A 109 11.33 -1.65 -3.96
CA ASP A 109 11.66 -2.55 -2.84
C ASP A 109 13.17 -2.74 -2.62
N GLY A 110 14.01 -2.09 -3.43
CA GLY A 110 15.46 -2.23 -3.45
C GLY A 110 15.96 -3.36 -4.36
N TYR A 111 15.06 -4.10 -4.98
CA TYR A 111 15.33 -5.24 -5.85
C TYR A 111 14.69 -5.10 -7.24
N GLY A 112 14.19 -3.91 -7.59
CA GLY A 112 13.59 -3.62 -8.89
C GLY A 112 12.13 -4.01 -9.02
N ALA A 113 11.42 -4.22 -7.91
CA ALA A 113 9.98 -4.45 -7.87
C ALA A 113 9.27 -3.41 -6.98
N PRO A 114 7.95 -3.20 -7.13
CA PRO A 114 7.20 -2.35 -6.23
C PRO A 114 7.21 -2.90 -4.79
N ALA A 115 7.41 -2.04 -3.80
CA ALA A 115 7.40 -2.35 -2.37
C ALA A 115 5.98 -2.64 -1.85
N VAL A 116 5.35 -3.69 -2.38
CA VAL A 116 3.99 -4.16 -2.09
C VAL A 116 4.03 -5.64 -1.72
N HIS A 117 3.48 -5.97 -0.55
CA HIS A 117 3.42 -7.33 -0.05
C HIS A 117 1.99 -7.69 0.35
N PHE A 118 1.50 -8.86 -0.08
CA PHE A 118 0.21 -9.38 0.35
C PHE A 118 0.37 -10.53 1.35
N SER A 119 -0.11 -10.31 2.58
CA SER A 119 -0.21 -11.34 3.62
C SER A 119 -1.56 -12.04 3.56
N ARG A 120 -1.54 -13.33 3.20
CA ARG A 120 -2.75 -14.18 3.12
C ARG A 120 -3.37 -14.45 4.50
N ASP A 121 -2.54 -14.59 5.53
CA ASP A 121 -2.99 -14.94 6.89
C ASP A 121 -3.86 -13.84 7.49
N THR A 122 -3.57 -12.59 7.13
CA THR A 122 -4.25 -11.40 7.65
C THR A 122 -5.14 -10.71 6.62
N ASN A 123 -5.18 -11.22 5.38
CA ASN A 123 -5.77 -10.58 4.21
C ASN A 123 -5.37 -9.09 4.09
N THR A 124 -4.10 -8.77 4.32
CA THR A 124 -3.61 -7.39 4.34
C THR A 124 -2.58 -7.18 3.26
N VAL A 125 -2.77 -6.11 2.47
CA VAL A 125 -1.73 -5.60 1.57
C VAL A 125 -0.95 -4.53 2.32
N VAL A 126 0.36 -4.71 2.42
CA VAL A 126 1.29 -3.76 3.01
C VAL A 126 2.08 -3.12 1.89
N ALA A 127 2.15 -1.79 1.84
CA ALA A 127 2.89 -1.10 0.81
C ALA A 127 3.65 0.10 1.37
N HIS A 128 4.91 0.26 0.96
CA HIS A 128 5.65 1.50 1.15
C HIS A 128 5.34 2.41 -0.03
N CYS A 129 4.76 3.58 0.22
CA CYS A 129 4.29 4.48 -0.80
C CYS A 129 4.82 5.89 -0.62
N ARG A 130 5.11 6.54 -1.75
CA ARG A 130 5.21 7.98 -1.84
C ARG A 130 3.86 8.57 -2.27
N MET A 131 3.50 9.67 -1.64
CA MET A 131 2.18 10.28 -1.72
C MET A 131 2.31 11.79 -1.85
N GLY A 132 1.55 12.40 -2.75
CA GLY A 132 1.60 13.84 -2.95
C GLY A 132 1.32 14.29 -4.36
N GLY A 133 1.59 15.56 -4.65
CA GLY A 133 1.43 16.14 -5.97
C GLY A 133 1.53 17.66 -5.98
N GLN A 134 1.02 18.27 -7.06
CA GLN A 134 1.11 19.71 -7.30
C GLN A 134 -0.02 20.46 -6.57
N ILE A 135 0.31 21.58 -5.93
CA ILE A 135 -0.65 22.44 -5.24
C ILE A 135 -1.54 23.17 -6.25
N ASP A 136 -2.82 23.34 -5.92
CA ASP A 136 -3.75 24.19 -6.68
C ASP A 136 -3.84 25.57 -6.04
N GLY A 137 -3.70 26.64 -6.81
CA GLY A 137 -3.89 28.01 -6.32
C GLY A 137 -5.34 28.48 -6.27
N GLN A 138 -6.31 27.66 -6.68
CA GLN A 138 -7.73 28.06 -6.70
C GLN A 138 -8.41 27.99 -5.32
N SER A 139 -7.95 27.12 -4.42
CA SER A 139 -8.48 27.02 -3.06
C SER A 139 -7.75 27.97 -2.12
N ASP A 140 -8.39 28.31 -0.99
CA ASP A 140 -7.76 29.17 0.02
C ASP A 140 -6.53 28.49 0.65
N GLY A 141 -6.58 27.18 0.89
CA GLY A 141 -5.44 26.41 1.43
C GLY A 141 -4.29 26.33 0.44
N GLY A 142 -4.58 25.94 -0.80
CA GLY A 142 -3.55 25.84 -1.83
C GLY A 142 -2.94 27.20 -2.25
N ARG A 143 -3.71 28.30 -2.25
CA ARG A 143 -3.16 29.65 -2.44
C ARG A 143 -2.17 30.03 -1.34
N ARG A 144 -2.47 29.74 -0.08
CA ARG A 144 -1.55 29.99 1.05
C ARG A 144 -0.28 29.17 0.93
N LEU A 145 -0.40 27.89 0.55
CA LEU A 145 0.76 27.04 0.30
C LEU A 145 1.67 27.65 -0.80
N LEU A 146 1.09 28.19 -1.88
CA LEU A 146 1.84 28.89 -2.92
C LEU A 146 2.50 30.18 -2.42
N GLU A 147 1.84 30.97 -1.57
CA GLU A 147 2.40 32.17 -0.94
C GLU A 147 3.62 31.83 -0.07
N CYS A 148 3.64 30.65 0.56
CA CYS A 148 4.81 30.10 1.27
C CYS A 148 5.87 29.47 0.35
N GLY A 149 5.71 29.56 -0.97
CA GLY A 149 6.62 28.96 -1.95
C GLY A 149 6.52 27.45 -2.09
N ILE A 150 5.44 26.83 -1.60
CA ILE A 150 5.18 25.39 -1.73
C ILE A 150 4.35 25.16 -2.99
N THR A 151 5.01 24.78 -4.08
CA THR A 151 4.35 24.47 -5.36
C THR A 151 3.95 23.01 -5.50
N GLU A 152 4.62 22.12 -4.74
CA GLU A 152 4.30 20.70 -4.66
C GLU A 152 4.54 20.18 -3.24
N TRP A 153 3.83 19.12 -2.88
CA TRP A 153 3.99 18.45 -1.60
C TRP A 153 4.16 16.95 -1.80
N TRP A 154 5.18 16.36 -1.15
CA TRP A 154 5.46 14.93 -1.21
C TRP A 154 5.87 14.36 0.15
N THR A 155 5.18 13.31 0.56
CA THR A 155 5.46 12.53 1.78
C THR A 155 5.60 11.05 1.46
N GLU A 156 6.05 10.29 2.45
CA GLU A 156 6.14 8.83 2.43
C GLU A 156 5.26 8.26 3.54
N ALA A 157 4.65 7.12 3.26
CA ALA A 157 3.86 6.38 4.23
C ALA A 157 3.93 4.87 3.98
N VAL A 158 3.73 4.10 5.05
CA VAL A 158 3.48 2.66 4.95
C VAL A 158 1.98 2.42 5.13
N LEU A 159 1.34 1.91 4.08
CA LEU A 159 -0.07 1.56 4.07
C LEU A 159 -0.26 0.11 4.48
N PHE A 160 -1.15 -0.14 5.44
CA PHE A 160 -1.67 -1.45 5.81
C PHE A 160 -3.14 -1.51 5.42
N VAL A 161 -3.40 -2.04 4.23
CA VAL A 161 -4.75 -2.11 3.64
C VAL A 161 -5.34 -3.48 3.90
N LYS A 162 -6.29 -3.53 4.83
CA LYS A 162 -7.04 -4.76 5.11
C LYS A 162 -8.06 -4.98 4.01
N MET A 163 -8.03 -6.17 3.43
CA MET A 163 -8.90 -6.59 2.35
C MET A 163 -9.95 -7.58 2.86
N SER A 164 -11.10 -7.57 2.21
CA SER A 164 -12.08 -8.66 2.31
C SER A 164 -11.46 -9.98 1.83
N LYS A 165 -12.00 -11.10 2.34
CA LYS A 165 -11.48 -12.46 2.06
C LYS A 165 -11.40 -12.82 0.57
N ASP A 166 -12.27 -12.25 -0.27
CA ASP A 166 -12.26 -12.47 -1.73
C ASP A 166 -11.34 -11.49 -2.48
N GLY A 167 -10.75 -10.54 -1.76
CA GLY A 167 -9.84 -9.52 -2.27
C GLY A 167 -10.51 -8.42 -3.09
N ARG A 168 -11.85 -8.33 -3.13
CA ARG A 168 -12.57 -7.39 -4.01
C ARG A 168 -12.93 -6.06 -3.34
N ARG A 169 -12.82 -6.00 -2.01
CA ARG A 169 -13.16 -4.83 -1.20
C ARG A 169 -12.10 -4.51 -0.16
N VAL A 170 -11.97 -3.23 0.17
CA VAL A 170 -11.13 -2.69 1.24
C VAL A 170 -11.96 -2.61 2.52
N GLU A 171 -11.54 -3.32 3.55
CA GLU A 171 -12.15 -3.30 4.89
C GLU A 171 -11.65 -2.14 5.72
N GLY A 172 -10.40 -1.71 5.55
CA GLY A 172 -9.86 -0.60 6.29
C GLY A 172 -8.41 -0.31 5.91
N VAL A 173 -7.95 0.87 6.28
CA VAL A 173 -6.60 1.33 6.02
C VAL A 173 -6.00 1.78 7.35
N ARG A 174 -4.79 1.30 7.64
CA ARG A 174 -3.94 1.93 8.65
C ARG A 174 -2.75 2.50 7.94
N GLU A 175 -2.43 3.75 8.22
CA GLU A 175 -1.41 4.49 7.50
C GLU A 175 -0.34 4.96 8.48
N PHE A 176 0.88 4.48 8.32
CA PHE A 176 2.03 4.98 9.08
C PHE A 176 2.67 6.12 8.30
N MET A 177 2.43 7.35 8.74
CA MET A 177 2.92 8.55 8.08
C MET A 177 4.29 8.95 8.61
N HIS A 178 5.07 9.62 7.77
CA HIS A 178 6.29 10.28 8.18
C HIS A 178 5.97 11.52 9.05
N SER A 179 5.78 11.33 10.36
CA SER A 179 5.31 12.35 11.32
C SER A 179 6.02 13.70 11.21
N LYS A 180 7.35 13.72 11.08
CA LYS A 180 8.13 14.97 10.95
C LYS A 180 7.77 15.81 9.71
N LYS A 181 7.35 15.18 8.61
CA LYS A 181 6.93 15.90 7.40
C LYS A 181 5.52 16.47 7.57
N ALA A 182 4.62 15.72 8.20
CA ALA A 182 3.29 16.21 8.55
C ALA A 182 3.38 17.41 9.51
N GLU A 183 4.23 17.33 10.54
CA GLU A 183 4.52 18.43 11.47
C GLU A 183 5.12 19.66 10.77
N GLU A 184 6.03 19.46 9.81
CA GLU A 184 6.61 20.56 9.03
C GLU A 184 5.56 21.27 8.18
N LEU A 185 4.65 20.55 7.54
CA LEU A 185 3.55 21.14 6.77
C LEU A 185 2.65 21.98 7.68
N GLN A 186 2.25 21.42 8.82
CA GLN A 186 1.44 22.11 9.81
C GLN A 186 2.13 23.40 10.27
N ARG A 187 3.43 23.34 10.60
CA ARG A 187 4.19 24.51 11.03
C ARG A 187 4.24 25.61 9.97
N ARG A 188 4.41 25.26 8.69
CA ARG A 188 4.44 26.23 7.59
C ARG A 188 3.08 26.87 7.36
N LEU A 189 2.01 26.09 7.47
CA LEU A 189 0.64 26.60 7.41
C LEU A 189 0.33 27.52 8.58
N ASP A 190 0.73 27.16 9.81
CA ASP A 190 0.52 27.98 11.00
C ASP A 190 1.33 29.29 10.94
N THR A 191 2.58 29.24 10.46
CA THR A 191 3.41 30.45 10.29
C THR A 191 2.83 31.41 9.26
N ALA A 192 2.12 30.90 8.25
CA ALA A 192 1.42 31.71 7.26
C ALA A 192 0.09 32.30 7.76
N LEU A 193 -0.43 31.84 8.91
CA LEU A 193 -1.65 32.35 9.54
C LEU A 193 -1.37 33.46 10.57
N ASP A 194 -0.13 33.56 11.06
CA ASP A 194 0.31 34.53 12.07
C ASP A 194 0.95 35.81 11.47
N GLU A 195 1.11 35.89 10.14
CA GLU A 195 1.52 37.09 9.39
C GLU A 195 0.33 37.76 8.67
#